data_AF-A0A8X7NNX2-F1
#
_entry.id   AF-A0A8X7NNX2-F1
#
_cell.length_a   1.000
_cell.length_b   1.000
_cell.length_c   1.000
_cell.angle_alpha   90.00
_cell.angle_beta   90.00
_cell.angle_gamma   90.00
#
_symmetry.space_group_name_H-M   'P 1'
#
loop_
_entity.id
_entity.type
_entity.pdbx_description
1 polymer ?
#
loop_
_entity_poly.entity_id
_entity_poly.type
_entity_poly.pdbx_seq_one_letter_code
_entity_poly.pdbx_strand_id
1 'polypeptide(L)'
;MGRHFYEDDELIVNKPGTIDPITSKLKQQESIHGENASIVDGMVIRTTPNLEKYSNKFRQFIISKFNVFEAELQTQKSAGFNEWQNLKSNFNSIVKEPVLPNAIYILTAGLTGSILVRNRNIAVRFVTPLVFGGVATQYFMPRTFDNLMNQYDEFEVENVPEVFARRQELLRQLRQWRHDANVSRLQFNDCVIEQVHDLRMKWKDVWK
;
A
#
# COMPACT_ATOMS: atom_id res chain seq x y z
N MET A 1 -55.71 77.57 -7.73
CA MET A 1 -55.34 76.24 -8.24
C MET A 1 -54.64 75.49 -7.13
N GLY A 2 -55.36 74.59 -6.46
CA GLY A 2 -54.80 73.72 -5.41
C GLY A 2 -54.10 72.53 -6.05
N ARG A 3 -52.98 72.07 -5.47
CA ARG A 3 -52.30 70.86 -5.91
C ARG A 3 -53.12 69.64 -5.45
N HIS A 4 -53.58 68.83 -6.39
CA HIS A 4 -54.26 67.57 -6.14
C HIS A 4 -53.20 66.47 -6.02
N PHE A 5 -52.90 66.06 -4.78
CA PHE A 5 -51.82 65.12 -4.48
C PHE A 5 -52.24 63.64 -4.56
N TYR A 6 -53.55 63.35 -4.62
CA TYR A 6 -54.08 62.01 -4.38
C TYR A 6 -55.13 61.57 -5.41
N GLU A 7 -55.19 62.19 -6.59
CA GLU A 7 -56.12 61.75 -7.65
C GLU A 7 -55.62 60.50 -8.40
N ASP A 8 -54.31 60.22 -8.37
CA ASP A 8 -53.70 59.08 -9.06
C ASP A 8 -53.52 57.85 -8.15
N ASP A 9 -53.86 57.95 -6.86
CA ASP A 9 -53.74 56.83 -5.91
C ASP A 9 -55.04 56.00 -5.92
N GLU A 10 -55.02 54.84 -6.58
CA GLU A 10 -56.14 53.89 -6.51
C GLU A 10 -56.33 53.39 -5.07
N LEU A 11 -57.57 53.50 -4.55
CA LEU A 11 -57.95 53.04 -3.21
C LEU A 11 -57.89 51.51 -3.12
N ILE A 12 -56.79 50.97 -2.58
CA ILE A 12 -56.62 49.54 -2.35
C ILE A 12 -57.41 49.15 -1.10
N VAL A 13 -58.59 48.56 -1.31
CA VAL A 13 -59.45 48.09 -0.21
C VAL A 13 -59.14 46.62 0.09
N ASN A 14 -58.36 46.39 1.14
CA ASN A 14 -58.11 45.03 1.63
C ASN A 14 -59.42 44.44 2.17
N LYS A 15 -60.00 43.49 1.45
CA LYS A 15 -61.15 42.70 1.96
C LYS A 15 -60.62 41.63 2.90
N PRO A 16 -60.89 41.71 4.22
CA PRO A 16 -60.44 40.68 5.14
C PRO A 16 -61.23 39.38 4.90
N GLY A 17 -60.53 38.23 4.93
CA GLY A 17 -61.18 36.93 5.17
C GLY A 17 -61.52 36.06 3.96
N THR A 18 -60.81 36.16 2.83
CA THR A 18 -60.93 35.16 1.76
C THR A 18 -59.82 34.11 1.93
N ILE A 19 -60.17 32.82 1.92
CA ILE A 19 -59.19 31.71 1.97
C ILE A 19 -58.60 31.38 0.59
N ASP A 20 -59.09 32.03 -0.45
CA ASP A 20 -58.62 31.83 -1.81
C ASP A 20 -57.26 32.52 -2.01
N PRO A 21 -56.29 31.83 -2.63
CA PRO A 21 -55.01 32.43 -2.90
C PRO A 21 -55.17 33.66 -3.81
N ILE A 22 -54.52 34.76 -3.43
CA ILE A 22 -54.51 36.02 -4.18
C ILE A 22 -54.10 35.74 -5.64
N THR A 23 -54.87 36.28 -6.60
CA THR A 23 -54.56 36.16 -8.04
C THR A 23 -53.14 36.61 -8.33
N SER A 24 -52.41 35.92 -9.22
CA SER A 24 -51.01 36.23 -9.56
C SER A 24 -50.77 37.72 -9.87
N LYS A 25 -51.71 38.38 -10.54
CA LYS A 25 -51.67 39.82 -10.86
C LYS A 25 -51.82 40.74 -9.64
N LEU A 26 -52.72 40.41 -8.71
CA LEU A 26 -52.90 41.15 -7.45
C LEU A 26 -51.72 40.89 -6.51
N LYS A 27 -51.21 39.66 -6.46
CA LYS A 27 -50.00 39.29 -5.70
C LYS A 27 -48.77 40.04 -6.19
N GLN A 28 -48.69 40.32 -7.50
CA GLN A 28 -47.64 41.17 -8.09
C GLN A 28 -47.79 42.64 -7.66
N GLN A 29 -49.01 43.19 -7.67
CA GLN A 29 -49.30 44.57 -7.27
C GLN A 29 -49.14 44.82 -5.76
N GLU A 30 -49.53 43.86 -4.91
CA GLU A 30 -49.45 43.93 -3.45
C GLU A 30 -48.10 43.47 -2.90
N SER A 31 -47.21 42.95 -3.75
CA SER A 31 -45.87 42.59 -3.30
C SER A 31 -45.09 43.86 -2.97
N ILE A 32 -44.81 44.06 -1.69
CA ILE A 32 -44.02 45.17 -1.13
C ILE A 32 -42.61 45.26 -1.79
N HIS A 33 -42.21 44.19 -2.49
CA HIS A 33 -40.86 43.99 -2.97
C HIS A 33 -40.71 43.88 -4.51
N GLY A 34 -41.78 43.99 -5.31
CA GLY A 34 -41.72 44.04 -6.79
C GLY A 34 -41.70 42.67 -7.50
N GLU A 35 -41.81 42.69 -8.85
CA GLU A 35 -42.11 41.53 -9.72
C GLU A 35 -41.14 40.33 -9.59
N ASN A 36 -39.87 40.57 -9.25
CA ASN A 36 -38.80 39.56 -9.17
C ASN A 36 -38.36 39.26 -7.71
N ALA A 37 -39.26 39.40 -6.75
CA ALA A 37 -38.98 39.11 -5.34
C ALA A 37 -39.26 37.63 -5.02
N SER A 38 -38.20 36.85 -4.81
CA SER A 38 -38.29 35.49 -4.29
C SER A 38 -38.00 35.47 -2.79
N ILE A 39 -38.83 34.80 -1.99
CA ILE A 39 -38.58 34.57 -0.57
C ILE A 39 -37.74 33.31 -0.47
N VAL A 40 -36.47 33.46 -0.08
CA VAL A 40 -35.56 32.35 0.17
C VAL A 40 -35.12 32.45 1.63
N ASP A 41 -35.41 31.41 2.40
CA ASP A 41 -35.03 31.30 3.82
C ASP A 41 -35.48 32.50 4.68
N GLY A 42 -36.74 32.92 4.50
CA GLY A 42 -37.33 34.05 5.23
C GLY A 42 -36.84 35.44 4.78
N MET A 43 -35.88 35.52 3.87
CA MET A 43 -35.38 36.79 3.30
C MET A 43 -36.00 37.04 1.92
N VAL A 44 -36.40 38.28 1.67
CA VAL A 44 -36.89 38.70 0.35
C VAL A 44 -35.70 39.11 -0.51
N ILE A 45 -35.37 38.29 -1.51
CA ILE A 45 -34.26 38.54 -2.44
C ILE A 45 -34.83 39.01 -3.76
N ARG A 46 -34.31 40.14 -4.25
CA ARG A 46 -34.58 40.65 -5.60
C ARG A 46 -33.47 40.18 -6.52
N THR A 47 -33.76 39.24 -7.42
CA THR A 47 -32.78 38.75 -8.39
C THR A 47 -33.06 39.33 -9.77
N THR A 48 -32.01 39.41 -10.59
CA THR A 48 -32.17 39.68 -12.02
C THR A 48 -32.16 38.34 -12.76
N PRO A 49 -33.18 38.03 -13.58
CA PRO A 49 -33.38 36.69 -14.14
C PRO A 49 -32.19 36.22 -15.01
N ASN A 50 -31.53 37.16 -15.69
CA ASN A 50 -30.36 36.85 -16.51
C ASN A 50 -29.12 36.54 -15.67
N LEU A 51 -28.84 37.36 -14.64
CA LEU A 51 -27.66 37.15 -13.78
C LEU A 51 -27.82 35.89 -12.95
N GLU A 52 -29.03 35.62 -12.46
CA GLU A 52 -29.35 34.41 -11.71
C GLU A 52 -29.09 33.16 -12.55
N LYS A 53 -29.51 33.14 -13.81
CA LYS A 53 -29.26 32.00 -14.71
C LYS A 53 -27.78 31.74 -14.94
N TYR A 54 -26.98 32.78 -15.21
CA TYR A 54 -25.54 32.63 -15.43
C TYR A 54 -24.79 32.28 -14.13
N SER A 55 -25.15 32.91 -13.01
CA SER A 55 -24.57 32.62 -11.69
C SER A 55 -24.87 31.19 -11.25
N ASN A 56 -26.11 30.73 -11.42
CA ASN A 56 -26.48 29.35 -11.12
C ASN A 56 -25.74 28.37 -12.03
N LYS A 57 -25.64 28.62 -13.34
CA LYS A 57 -24.85 27.77 -14.24
C LYS A 57 -23.38 27.71 -13.84
N PHE A 58 -22.77 28.85 -13.51
CA PHE A 58 -21.38 28.92 -13.07
C PHE A 58 -21.16 28.18 -11.75
N ARG A 59 -22.04 28.40 -10.77
CA ARG A 59 -22.03 27.69 -9.48
C ARG A 59 -22.13 26.18 -9.69
N GLN A 60 -23.10 25.71 -10.48
CA GLN A 60 -23.28 24.29 -10.75
C GLN A 60 -22.09 23.69 -11.50
N PHE A 61 -21.48 24.45 -12.42
CA PHE A 61 -20.25 24.04 -13.08
C PHE A 61 -19.09 23.88 -12.10
N ILE A 62 -18.85 24.85 -11.20
CA ILE A 62 -17.81 24.75 -10.18
C ILE A 62 -18.07 23.56 -9.26
N ILE A 63 -19.27 23.45 -8.69
CA ILE A 63 -19.61 22.39 -7.74
C ILE A 63 -19.45 21.02 -8.41
N SER A 64 -19.96 20.83 -9.63
CA SER A 64 -19.82 19.56 -10.33
C SER A 64 -18.36 19.19 -10.62
N LYS A 65 -17.54 20.15 -11.08
CA LYS A 65 -16.10 19.93 -11.31
C LYS A 65 -15.35 19.63 -10.02
N PHE A 66 -15.66 20.35 -8.94
CA PHE A 66 -15.07 20.12 -7.63
C PHE A 66 -15.46 18.75 -7.08
N ASN A 67 -16.74 18.36 -7.18
CA ASN A 67 -17.21 17.06 -6.72
C ASN A 67 -16.57 15.89 -7.51
N VAL A 68 -16.39 16.02 -8.82
CA VAL A 68 -15.69 15.01 -9.63
C VAL A 68 -14.23 14.90 -9.22
N PHE A 69 -13.54 16.03 -9.04
CA PHE A 69 -12.16 16.05 -8.58
C PHE A 69 -12.00 15.45 -7.18
N GLU A 70 -12.89 15.80 -6.26
CA GLU A 70 -12.93 15.21 -4.91
C GLU A 70 -13.16 13.70 -4.96
N ALA A 71 -14.08 13.23 -5.81
CA ALA A 71 -14.34 11.81 -6.01
C ALA A 71 -13.13 11.06 -6.60
N GLU A 72 -12.45 11.62 -7.59
CA GLU A 72 -11.22 11.04 -8.18
C GLU A 72 -10.09 10.99 -7.14
N LEU A 73 -9.87 12.08 -6.40
CA LEU A 73 -8.87 12.12 -5.33
C LEU A 73 -9.19 11.12 -4.23
N GLN A 74 -10.43 11.02 -3.79
CA GLN A 74 -10.84 10.07 -2.77
C GLN A 74 -10.67 8.63 -3.26
N THR A 75 -10.98 8.35 -4.52
CA THR A 75 -10.78 7.03 -5.13
C THR A 75 -9.30 6.66 -5.17
N GLN A 76 -8.43 7.56 -5.64
CA GLN A 76 -6.98 7.33 -5.67
C GLN A 76 -6.40 7.16 -4.26
N LYS A 77 -6.81 8.01 -3.31
CA LYS A 77 -6.40 7.91 -1.91
C LYS A 77 -6.86 6.58 -1.31
N SER A 78 -8.09 6.17 -1.58
CA SER A 78 -8.63 4.91 -1.06
C SER A 78 -7.94 3.69 -1.66
N ALA A 79 -7.66 3.70 -2.97
CA ALA A 79 -6.89 2.64 -3.63
C ALA A 79 -5.48 2.55 -3.04
N GLY A 80 -4.78 3.68 -2.93
CA GLY A 80 -3.45 3.73 -2.33
C GLY A 80 -3.45 3.30 -0.85
N PHE A 81 -4.47 3.67 -0.08
CA PHE A 81 -4.60 3.21 1.31
C PHE A 81 -4.90 1.71 1.40
N ASN A 82 -5.71 1.16 0.49
CA ASN A 82 -5.99 -0.27 0.43
C ASN A 82 -4.73 -1.06 0.05
N GLU A 83 -3.99 -0.62 -0.96
CA GLU A 83 -2.70 -1.20 -1.33
C GLU A 83 -1.70 -1.11 -0.17
N TRP A 84 -1.63 0.04 0.50
CA TRP A 84 -0.78 0.22 1.68
C TRP A 84 -1.15 -0.73 2.81
N GLN A 85 -2.45 -0.90 3.08
CA GLN A 85 -2.92 -1.80 4.12
C GLN A 85 -2.65 -3.26 3.74
N ASN A 86 -2.80 -3.63 2.47
CA ASN A 86 -2.45 -4.95 1.95
C ASN A 86 -0.94 -5.21 2.10
N LEU A 87 -0.09 -4.26 1.69
CA LEU A 87 1.36 -4.34 1.87
C LEU A 87 1.75 -4.49 3.34
N LYS A 88 1.12 -3.71 4.23
CA LYS A 88 1.36 -3.80 5.68
C LYS A 88 0.94 -5.17 6.23
N SER A 89 -0.19 -5.71 5.78
CA SER A 89 -0.66 -7.03 6.20
C SER A 89 0.26 -8.15 5.70
N ASN A 90 0.73 -8.06 4.46
CA ASN A 90 1.70 -8.98 3.86
C ASN A 90 3.05 -8.90 4.56
N PHE A 91 3.52 -7.69 4.87
CA PHE A 91 4.76 -7.51 5.61
C PHE A 91 4.68 -8.16 7.01
N ASN A 92 3.58 -7.95 7.73
CA ASN A 92 3.36 -8.56 9.04
C ASN A 92 3.15 -10.09 8.98
N SER A 93 2.66 -10.62 7.86
CA SER A 93 2.53 -12.07 7.67
C SER A 93 3.90 -12.72 7.47
N ILE A 94 4.79 -12.06 6.74
CA ILE A 94 6.15 -12.51 6.45
C ILE A 94 7.08 -12.38 7.67
N VAL A 95 7.15 -11.18 8.25
CA VAL A 95 8.12 -10.81 9.29
C VAL A 95 7.59 -11.23 10.66
N LYS A 96 8.25 -12.22 11.28
CA LYS A 96 7.85 -12.75 12.60
C LYS A 96 8.80 -12.38 13.73
N GLU A 97 10.03 -12.01 13.40
CA GLU A 97 11.10 -11.74 14.36
C GLU A 97 11.37 -10.23 14.49
N PRO A 98 11.97 -9.78 15.61
CA PRO A 98 12.31 -8.37 15.78
C PRO A 98 13.36 -7.93 14.76
N VAL A 99 12.94 -7.09 13.81
CA VAL A 99 13.79 -6.65 12.69
C VAL A 99 14.98 -5.85 13.16
N LEU A 100 14.81 -4.96 14.14
CA LEU A 100 15.80 -3.93 14.47
C LEU A 100 17.17 -4.49 14.93
N PRO A 101 17.26 -5.41 15.93
CA PRO A 101 18.54 -6.00 16.31
C PRO A 101 19.10 -6.93 15.21
N ASN A 102 18.24 -7.75 14.61
CA ASN A 102 18.67 -8.76 13.63
C ASN A 102 19.13 -8.15 12.30
N ALA A 103 18.48 -7.08 11.85
CA ALA A 103 18.86 -6.37 10.63
C ALA A 103 20.25 -5.75 10.73
N ILE A 104 20.64 -5.24 11.90
CA ILE A 104 21.99 -4.70 12.10
C ILE A 104 23.03 -5.81 11.88
N TYR A 105 22.81 -7.01 12.41
CA TYR A 105 23.72 -8.15 12.20
C TYR A 105 23.76 -8.62 10.74
N ILE A 106 22.62 -8.60 10.05
CA ILE A 106 22.55 -8.95 8.62
C ILE A 106 23.31 -7.93 7.77
N LEU A 107 23.12 -6.64 8.06
CA LEU A 107 23.81 -5.56 7.35
C LEU A 107 25.32 -5.60 7.60
N THR A 108 25.76 -5.86 8.84
CA THR A 108 27.19 -6.00 9.12
C THR A 108 27.78 -7.21 8.40
N ALA A 109 27.09 -8.36 8.36
CA ALA A 109 27.53 -9.52 7.59
C ALA A 109 27.67 -9.21 6.08
N GLY A 110 26.70 -8.49 5.50
CA GLY A 110 26.78 -8.03 4.11
C GLY A 110 27.95 -7.09 3.85
N LEU A 111 28.20 -6.13 4.75
CA LEU A 111 29.35 -5.22 4.69
C LEU A 111 30.67 -5.99 4.81
N THR A 112 30.75 -6.98 5.70
CA THR A 112 31.91 -7.87 5.81
C THR A 112 32.14 -8.61 4.50
N GLY A 113 31.09 -9.13 3.85
CA GLY A 113 31.19 -9.74 2.52
C GLY A 113 31.73 -8.78 1.45
N SER A 114 31.34 -7.50 1.51
CA SER A 114 31.85 -6.45 0.62
C SER A 114 33.34 -6.17 0.84
N ILE A 115 33.79 -6.10 2.09
CA ILE A 115 35.20 -5.89 2.44
C ILE A 115 36.05 -7.08 1.96
N LEU A 116 35.56 -8.32 2.14
CA LEU A 116 36.28 -9.53 1.71
C LEU A 116 36.57 -9.57 0.21
N VAL A 117 35.70 -8.95 -0.59
CA VAL A 117 35.76 -8.99 -2.06
C VAL A 117 36.22 -7.65 -2.66
N ARG A 118 36.75 -6.74 -1.83
CA ARG A 118 37.15 -5.38 -2.20
C ARG A 118 38.01 -5.29 -3.47
N ASN A 119 38.95 -6.22 -3.66
CA ASN A 119 39.90 -6.23 -4.79
C ASN A 119 39.57 -7.30 -5.85
N ARG A 120 38.33 -7.80 -5.91
CA ARG A 120 37.90 -8.77 -6.91
C ARG A 120 37.10 -8.10 -8.03
N ASN A 121 36.76 -8.90 -9.04
CA ASN A 121 35.95 -8.47 -10.18
C ASN A 121 34.61 -7.84 -9.72
N ILE A 122 34.11 -6.88 -10.50
CA ILE A 122 32.91 -6.08 -10.20
C ILE A 122 31.67 -6.96 -9.97
N ALA A 123 31.52 -8.06 -10.72
CA ALA A 123 30.40 -8.99 -10.54
C ALA A 123 30.43 -9.63 -9.15
N VAL A 124 31.60 -10.12 -8.71
CA VAL A 124 31.77 -10.75 -7.40
C VAL A 124 31.54 -9.71 -6.30
N ARG A 125 31.99 -8.48 -6.50
CA ARG A 125 31.80 -7.37 -5.56
C ARG A 125 30.33 -7.04 -5.28
N PHE A 126 29.43 -7.25 -6.25
CA PHE A 126 27.99 -7.06 -6.04
C PHE A 126 27.29 -8.31 -5.52
N VAL A 127 27.68 -9.50 -5.99
CA VAL A 127 27.03 -10.75 -5.61
C VAL A 127 27.38 -11.16 -4.19
N THR A 128 28.64 -11.02 -3.77
CA THR A 128 29.08 -11.52 -2.45
C THR A 128 28.37 -10.87 -1.27
N PRO A 129 28.19 -9.53 -1.20
CA PRO A 129 27.42 -8.91 -0.12
C PRO A 129 25.98 -9.41 -0.03
N LEU A 130 25.33 -9.68 -1.18
CA LEU A 130 23.97 -10.21 -1.23
C LEU A 130 23.91 -11.64 -0.71
N VAL A 131 24.87 -12.48 -1.09
CA VAL A 131 24.98 -13.86 -0.58
C VAL A 131 25.23 -13.86 0.92
N PHE A 132 26.18 -13.06 1.41
CA PHE A 132 26.45 -12.95 2.85
C PHE A 132 25.23 -12.42 3.62
N GLY A 133 24.53 -11.41 3.07
CA GLY A 133 23.29 -10.90 3.63
C GLY A 133 22.21 -11.98 3.69
N GLY A 134 21.99 -12.73 2.61
CA GLY A 134 20.99 -13.81 2.57
C GLY A 134 21.29 -14.94 3.54
N VAL A 135 22.54 -15.37 3.63
CA VAL A 135 22.98 -16.38 4.62
C VAL A 135 22.79 -15.85 6.05
N ALA A 136 23.11 -14.57 6.30
CA ALA A 136 22.87 -13.95 7.58
C ALA A 136 21.38 -13.86 7.91
N THR A 137 20.51 -13.58 6.93
CA THR A 137 19.05 -13.60 7.13
C THR A 137 18.57 -14.98 7.53
N GLN A 138 19.05 -16.05 6.87
CA GLN A 138 18.71 -17.41 7.25
C GLN A 138 19.16 -17.74 8.68
N TYR A 139 20.28 -17.19 9.15
CA TYR A 139 20.81 -17.42 10.49
C TYR A 139 20.11 -16.59 11.59
N PHE A 140 19.96 -15.28 11.38
CA PHE A 140 19.41 -14.34 12.37
C PHE A 140 17.89 -14.22 12.33
N MET A 141 17.26 -14.50 11.19
CA MET A 141 15.81 -14.44 11.01
C MET A 141 15.27 -15.69 10.27
N PRO A 142 15.40 -16.90 10.85
CA PRO A 142 15.04 -18.14 10.18
C PRO A 142 13.55 -18.23 9.85
N ARG A 143 12.65 -17.83 10.76
CA ARG A 143 11.20 -17.93 10.49
C ARG A 143 10.76 -16.98 9.38
N THR A 144 11.34 -15.79 9.36
CA THR A 144 11.08 -14.80 8.32
C THR A 144 11.61 -15.30 6.98
N PHE A 145 12.80 -15.92 6.96
CA PHE A 145 13.39 -16.52 5.78
C PHE A 145 12.52 -17.67 5.23
N ASP A 146 12.04 -18.58 6.08
CA ASP A 146 11.18 -19.69 5.67
C ASP A 146 9.86 -19.20 5.07
N ASN A 147 9.22 -18.20 5.67
CA ASN A 147 7.99 -17.60 5.13
C ASN A 147 8.22 -16.93 3.78
N LEU A 148 9.32 -16.18 3.64
CA LEU A 148 9.72 -15.57 2.37
C LEU A 148 9.94 -16.64 1.29
N MET A 149 10.62 -17.73 1.65
CA MET A 149 10.90 -18.81 0.71
C MET A 149 9.64 -19.56 0.30
N ASN A 150 8.70 -19.79 1.22
CA ASN A 150 7.40 -20.38 0.89
C ASN A 150 6.61 -19.51 -0.09
N GLN A 151 6.56 -18.18 0.12
CA GLN A 151 5.89 -17.28 -0.84
C GLN A 151 6.61 -17.24 -2.19
N TYR A 152 7.93 -17.29 -2.18
CA TYR A 152 8.71 -17.35 -3.41
C TYR A 152 8.45 -18.67 -4.16
N ASP A 153 8.33 -19.78 -3.45
CA ASP A 153 7.99 -21.09 -4.00
C ASP A 153 6.58 -21.09 -4.60
N GLU A 154 5.58 -20.53 -3.90
CA GLU A 154 4.21 -20.36 -4.42
C GLU A 154 4.20 -19.54 -5.71
N PHE A 155 4.91 -18.40 -5.71
CA PHE A 155 5.03 -17.55 -6.89
C PHE A 155 5.70 -18.25 -8.07
N GLU A 156 6.76 -19.03 -7.82
CA GLU A 156 7.48 -19.75 -8.88
C GLU A 156 6.65 -20.90 -9.45
N VAL A 157 5.88 -21.60 -8.61
CA VAL A 157 4.95 -22.66 -9.07
C VAL A 157 3.86 -22.08 -9.96
N GLU A 158 3.31 -20.91 -9.62
CA GLU A 158 2.26 -20.25 -10.39
C GLU A 158 2.76 -19.74 -11.74
N ASN A 159 3.95 -19.11 -11.77
CA ASN A 159 4.43 -18.40 -12.95
C ASN A 159 5.39 -19.23 -13.81
N VAL A 160 6.24 -20.07 -13.21
CA VAL A 160 7.36 -20.74 -13.89
C VAL A 160 7.65 -22.15 -13.31
N PRO A 161 6.77 -23.15 -13.54
CA PRO A 161 6.88 -24.47 -12.90
C PRO A 161 8.13 -25.27 -13.32
N GLU A 162 8.68 -25.02 -14.51
CA GLU A 162 9.89 -25.71 -14.98
C GLU A 162 11.13 -25.35 -14.16
N VAL A 163 11.28 -24.07 -13.80
CA VAL A 163 12.40 -23.58 -12.99
C VAL A 163 12.29 -24.13 -11.57
N PHE A 164 11.08 -24.15 -11.03
CA PHE A 164 10.79 -24.77 -9.73
C PHE A 164 11.23 -26.23 -9.67
N ALA A 165 10.83 -27.04 -10.66
CA ALA A 165 11.21 -28.45 -10.74
C ALA A 165 12.74 -28.63 -10.82
N ARG A 166 13.43 -27.80 -11.61
CA ARG A 166 14.89 -27.85 -11.72
C ARG A 166 15.57 -27.46 -10.43
N ARG A 167 15.08 -26.42 -9.74
CA ARG A 167 15.61 -25.99 -8.44
C ARG A 167 15.41 -27.06 -7.39
N GLN A 168 14.24 -27.69 -7.33
CA GLN A 168 13.99 -28.80 -6.40
C GLN A 168 14.94 -29.98 -6.61
N GLU A 169 15.22 -30.32 -7.87
CA GLU A 169 16.17 -31.37 -8.21
C GLU A 169 17.59 -31.02 -7.74
N LEU A 170 18.03 -29.78 -7.98
CA LEU A 170 19.30 -29.29 -7.45
C LEU A 170 19.34 -29.34 -5.92
N LEU A 171 18.27 -28.96 -5.23
CA LEU A 171 18.18 -29.03 -3.78
C LEU A 171 18.20 -30.48 -3.26
N ARG A 172 17.63 -31.44 -3.99
CA ARG A 172 17.73 -32.87 -3.66
C ARG A 172 19.18 -33.35 -3.77
N GLN A 173 19.86 -33.02 -4.87
CA GLN A 173 21.27 -33.38 -5.07
C GLN A 173 22.18 -32.76 -4.01
N LEU A 174 21.95 -31.49 -3.65
CA LEU A 174 22.70 -30.82 -2.57
C LEU A 174 22.46 -31.48 -1.20
N ARG A 175 21.23 -31.93 -0.91
CA ARG A 175 20.92 -32.66 0.33
C ARG A 175 21.62 -34.02 0.38
N GLN A 176 21.63 -34.75 -0.73
CA GLN A 176 22.35 -36.02 -0.85
C GLN A 176 23.86 -35.80 -0.65
N TRP A 177 24.45 -34.85 -1.36
CA TRP A 177 25.87 -34.51 -1.22
C TRP A 177 26.25 -34.12 0.22
N ARG A 178 25.40 -33.35 0.90
CA ARG A 178 25.59 -33.03 2.33
C ARG A 178 25.53 -34.26 3.22
N HIS A 179 24.63 -35.20 2.95
CA HIS A 179 24.54 -36.46 3.68
C HIS A 179 25.77 -37.34 3.44
N ASP A 180 26.16 -37.53 2.18
CA ASP A 180 27.32 -38.33 1.78
C ASP A 180 28.62 -37.75 2.35
N ALA A 181 28.76 -36.42 2.36
CA ALA A 181 29.90 -35.76 2.99
C ALA A 181 29.96 -36.03 4.50
N ASN A 182 28.83 -36.03 5.21
CA ASN A 182 28.79 -36.36 6.63
C ASN A 182 29.14 -37.83 6.88
N VAL A 183 28.58 -38.75 6.10
CA VAL A 183 28.89 -40.19 6.18
C VAL A 183 30.38 -40.42 5.90
N SER A 184 30.92 -39.79 4.87
CA SER A 184 32.35 -39.87 4.53
C SER A 184 33.22 -39.37 5.69
N ARG A 185 32.86 -38.24 6.32
CA ARG A 185 33.60 -37.72 7.49
C ARG A 185 33.60 -38.70 8.66
N LEU A 186 32.50 -39.40 8.91
CA LEU A 186 32.43 -40.45 9.94
C LEU A 186 33.34 -41.62 9.57
N GLN A 187 33.24 -42.13 8.33
CA GLN A 187 34.09 -43.22 7.83
C GLN A 187 35.58 -42.87 7.87
N PHE A 188 35.96 -41.62 7.56
CA PHE A 188 37.35 -41.18 7.68
C PHE A 188 37.85 -41.23 9.11
N ASN A 189 37.03 -40.80 10.09
CA ASN A 189 37.41 -40.89 11.50
C ASN A 189 37.58 -42.36 11.93
N ASP A 190 36.66 -43.23 11.54
CA ASP A 190 36.71 -44.66 11.86
C ASP A 190 37.96 -45.32 11.23
N CYS A 191 38.26 -45.01 9.97
CA CYS A 191 39.45 -45.53 9.28
C CYS A 191 40.76 -45.05 9.94
N VAL A 192 40.82 -43.78 10.40
CA VAL A 192 42.00 -43.27 11.14
C VAL A 192 42.15 -44.00 12.48
N ILE A 193 41.05 -44.27 13.18
CA ILE A 193 41.06 -45.04 14.42
C ILE A 193 41.57 -46.47 14.18
N GLU A 194 41.09 -47.13 13.13
CA GLU A 194 41.54 -48.47 12.72
C GLU A 194 43.03 -48.49 12.36
N GLN A 195 43.51 -47.52 11.57
CA GLN A 195 44.93 -47.44 11.22
C GLN A 195 45.80 -47.23 12.46
N VAL A 196 45.39 -46.38 13.41
CA VAL A 196 46.12 -46.18 14.67
C VAL A 196 46.09 -47.45 15.52
N HIS A 197 44.96 -48.17 15.54
CA HIS A 197 44.82 -49.44 16.25
C HIS A 197 45.76 -50.51 15.67
N ASP A 198 45.78 -50.67 14.35
CA ASP A 198 46.63 -51.64 13.64
C ASP A 198 48.12 -51.34 13.82
N LEU A 199 48.51 -50.05 13.78
CA LEU A 199 49.87 -49.62 14.06
C LEU A 199 50.27 -49.97 15.49
N ARG A 200 49.38 -49.76 16.47
CA ARG A 200 49.62 -50.14 17.87
C ARG A 200 49.80 -51.65 18.02
N MET A 201 48.99 -52.46 17.35
CA MET A 201 49.10 -53.93 17.39
C MET A 201 50.41 -54.41 16.76
N LYS A 202 50.77 -53.91 15.57
CA LYS A 202 52.05 -54.22 14.92
C LYS A 202 53.26 -53.82 15.79
N TRP A 203 53.19 -52.66 16.45
CA TRP A 203 54.27 -52.21 17.33
C TRP A 203 54.44 -53.13 18.55
N LYS A 204 53.35 -53.66 19.11
CA LYS A 204 53.38 -54.64 20.19
C LYS A 204 54.02 -55.96 19.76
N ASP A 205 53.76 -56.41 18.54
CA ASP A 205 54.32 -57.65 18.00
C ASP A 205 55.83 -57.54 17.72
N VAL A 206 56.35 -56.34 17.40
CA VAL A 206 57.79 -56.09 17.20
C VAL A 206 58.60 -56.17 18.51
N TRP A 207 57.98 -55.85 19.65
CA TRP A 207 58.64 -55.81 20.96
C TRP A 207 58.46 -57.08 21.81
N LYS A 208 57.89 -58.14 21.23
CA LYS A 208 57.64 -59.42 21.89
C LYS A 208 58.54 -60.51 21.33
#